data_AF-A0AAC8TPL4-F1
#
_entry.id   AF-A0AAC8TPL4-F1
#
_cell.length_a   1.000
_cell.length_b   1.000
_cell.length_c   1.000
_cell.angle_alpha   90.00
_cell.angle_beta   90.00
_cell.angle_gamma   90.00
#
_symmetry.space_group_name_H-M   'P 1'
#
loop_
_entity.id
_entity.type
_entity.pdbx_description
1 polymer ?
#
loop_
_entity_poly.entity_id
_entity_poly.type
_entity_poly.pdbx_seq_one_letter_code
_entity_poly.pdbx_strand_id
1 'polypeptide(L)'
;MKIRMTLLTASLLLAQQAMAKDVPLTVARDIANTTTPASVSQTFDGLENQSLAALRDALKGDGTKVEREHLEKAAQSTKQADTAWLKASGYDFKVKDNQQAGIELLSTFSALPAPVLDQNLKTVEEINLNATSGLRHQALADAEGISYLYFLSDALGPRLGKAFIAAYDKGELGKAAALIKASEVSTGAAKKHFDYKRPFLVQGNTIHQVPDDVVVKDNKPYSADGGSFPSGHTNTGYTDSLLMAEMIPERFDSLVERGARYGYSRIVLGVHYPLDVMGSRMVAQRNVAHYLNDPRYRALFNEARDQLRVALEKECGTSLAECAKTAGKDDPYRDPAMKDFYRFTMTYDLPQQKGKAQPVKVPEGAEVLLEAALPDLSAAARRDLMVKTALPGGYPLSGETADQNFWQRLNLPAAYAAAHNAK
;
A
#
# COMPACT_ATOMS: atom_id res chain seq x y z
N MET A 1 52.80 -41.29 -13.40
CA MET A 1 52.18 -41.01 -12.09
C MET A 1 51.26 -39.80 -12.24
N LYS A 2 49.94 -40.06 -12.27
CA LYS A 2 48.75 -39.19 -12.13
C LYS A 2 48.78 -37.75 -12.71
N ILE A 3 48.17 -37.63 -13.89
CA ILE A 3 47.52 -36.41 -14.40
C ILE A 3 46.36 -36.07 -13.44
N ARG A 4 46.37 -34.90 -12.80
CA ARG A 4 45.21 -34.35 -12.08
C ARG A 4 44.51 -33.33 -12.97
N MET A 5 43.47 -33.78 -13.68
CA MET A 5 42.45 -32.89 -14.22
C MET A 5 41.56 -32.45 -13.05
N THR A 6 41.67 -31.18 -12.66
CA THR A 6 40.72 -30.56 -11.75
C THR A 6 39.50 -30.14 -12.56
N LEU A 7 38.43 -30.93 -12.49
CA LEU A 7 37.10 -30.52 -12.96
C LEU A 7 36.62 -29.35 -12.10
N LEU A 8 36.68 -28.13 -12.65
CA LEU A 8 35.85 -27.02 -12.19
C LEU A 8 34.43 -27.27 -12.69
N THR A 9 33.63 -27.97 -11.88
CA THR A 9 32.17 -27.93 -12.01
C THR A 9 31.71 -26.54 -11.58
N ALA A 10 31.58 -25.62 -12.53
CA ALA A 10 30.80 -24.40 -12.35
C ALA A 10 29.32 -24.79 -12.28
N SER A 11 28.81 -24.90 -11.05
CA SER A 11 27.38 -25.01 -10.80
C SER A 11 26.72 -23.67 -11.15
N LEU A 12 26.21 -23.55 -12.39
CA LEU A 12 25.21 -22.53 -12.71
C LEU A 12 23.95 -22.83 -11.87
N LEU A 13 23.82 -22.14 -10.74
CA LEU A 13 22.52 -21.95 -10.10
C LEU A 13 21.70 -21.05 -11.01
N LEU A 14 21.04 -21.65 -12.01
CA LEU A 14 19.89 -21.05 -12.66
C LEU A 14 18.82 -20.90 -11.58
N ALA A 15 18.77 -19.72 -10.94
CA ALA A 15 17.59 -19.29 -10.24
C ALA A 15 16.45 -19.36 -11.26
N GLN A 16 15.54 -20.31 -11.10
CA GLN A 16 14.28 -20.29 -11.82
C GLN A 16 13.58 -19.00 -11.41
N GLN A 17 13.75 -17.95 -12.22
CA GLN A 17 12.81 -16.84 -12.21
C GLN A 17 11.49 -17.49 -12.59
N ALA A 18 10.64 -17.74 -11.60
CA ALA A 18 9.31 -18.26 -11.83
C ALA A 18 8.67 -17.36 -12.87
N MET A 19 8.44 -17.90 -14.07
CA MET A 19 7.67 -17.24 -15.12
C MET A 19 6.38 -16.76 -14.44
N ALA A 20 6.07 -15.48 -14.59
CA ALA A 20 4.83 -14.94 -14.05
C ALA A 20 3.68 -15.78 -14.61
N LYS A 21 2.97 -16.50 -13.75
CA LYS A 21 1.61 -16.89 -14.10
C LYS A 21 0.82 -15.59 -14.01
N ASP A 22 0.33 -15.12 -15.15
CA ASP A 22 -0.65 -14.03 -15.19
C ASP A 22 -1.81 -14.42 -14.27
N VAL A 23 -2.27 -13.47 -13.45
CA VAL A 23 -3.38 -13.69 -12.53
C VAL A 23 -4.61 -13.09 -13.20
N PRO A 24 -5.56 -13.91 -13.70
CA PRO A 24 -6.74 -13.38 -14.38
C PRO A 24 -7.45 -12.34 -13.50
N LEU A 25 -7.98 -11.27 -14.11
CA LEU A 25 -8.67 -10.21 -13.36
C LEU A 25 -9.80 -10.75 -12.48
N THR A 26 -10.48 -11.82 -12.92
CA THR A 26 -11.50 -12.51 -12.13
C THR A 26 -10.93 -13.14 -10.85
N VAL A 27 -9.76 -13.78 -10.93
CA VAL A 27 -9.07 -14.36 -9.77
C VAL A 27 -8.59 -13.24 -8.83
N ALA A 28 -7.98 -12.18 -9.35
CA ALA A 28 -7.57 -11.04 -8.54
C ALA A 28 -8.77 -10.37 -7.84
N ARG A 29 -9.90 -10.21 -8.54
CA ARG A 29 -11.16 -9.73 -7.99
C ARG A 29 -11.66 -10.64 -6.85
N ASP A 30 -11.69 -11.94 -7.07
CA ASP A 30 -12.24 -12.90 -6.10
C ASP A 30 -11.38 -12.94 -4.84
N ILE A 31 -10.05 -12.89 -4.96
CA ILE A 31 -9.13 -12.75 -3.83
C ILE A 31 -9.37 -11.43 -3.10
N ALA A 32 -9.42 -10.30 -3.83
CA ALA A 32 -9.67 -8.99 -3.23
C ALA A 32 -11.03 -8.89 -2.52
N ASN A 33 -12.02 -9.68 -2.95
CA ASN A 33 -13.36 -9.71 -2.37
C ASN A 33 -13.38 -10.43 -1.01
N THR A 34 -12.43 -11.34 -0.73
CA THR A 34 -12.35 -12.03 0.57
C THR A 34 -11.98 -11.07 1.71
N THR A 35 -11.32 -9.96 1.40
CA THR A 35 -10.91 -8.90 2.33
C THR A 35 -11.92 -7.74 2.37
N THR A 36 -13.22 -8.04 2.24
CA THR A 36 -14.32 -7.06 2.28
C THR A 36 -15.43 -7.58 3.20
N PRO A 37 -16.51 -6.82 3.45
CA PRO A 37 -17.70 -7.34 4.13
C PRO A 37 -18.35 -8.56 3.45
N ALA A 38 -17.96 -8.93 2.22
CA ALA A 38 -18.36 -10.17 1.58
C ALA A 38 -17.52 -11.41 2.02
N SER A 39 -16.63 -11.24 3.00
CA SER A 39 -15.85 -12.34 3.57
C SER A 39 -16.73 -13.43 4.17
N VAL A 40 -16.29 -14.68 4.09
CA VAL A 40 -16.98 -15.80 4.75
C VAL A 40 -16.76 -15.83 6.27
N SER A 41 -15.79 -15.06 6.79
CA SER A 41 -15.56 -14.94 8.23
C SER A 41 -16.44 -13.85 8.82
N GLN A 42 -17.38 -14.25 9.67
CA GLN A 42 -18.19 -13.34 10.50
C GLN A 42 -17.33 -12.52 11.47
N THR A 43 -16.19 -13.07 11.91
CA THR A 43 -15.27 -12.36 12.80
C THR A 43 -14.61 -11.20 12.08
N PHE A 44 -14.17 -11.42 10.83
CA PHE A 44 -13.59 -10.38 9.98
C PHE A 44 -14.65 -9.33 9.58
N ASP A 45 -15.83 -9.76 9.12
CA ASP A 45 -16.92 -8.84 8.78
C ASP A 45 -17.36 -7.99 9.99
N GLY A 46 -17.37 -8.56 11.20
CA GLY A 46 -17.60 -7.81 12.43
C GLY A 46 -16.55 -6.71 12.69
N LEU A 47 -15.28 -6.93 12.32
CA LEU A 47 -14.24 -5.90 12.38
C LEU A 47 -14.47 -4.80 11.33
N GLU A 48 -14.79 -5.16 10.09
CA GLU A 48 -15.05 -4.18 9.03
C GLU A 48 -16.23 -3.27 9.37
N ASN A 49 -17.32 -3.84 9.89
CA ASN A 49 -18.46 -3.07 10.34
C ASN A 49 -18.12 -2.11 11.50
N GLN A 50 -17.26 -2.55 12.43
CA GLN A 50 -16.76 -1.69 13.52
C GLN A 50 -15.88 -0.56 12.98
N SER A 51 -14.97 -0.85 12.05
CA SER A 51 -14.10 0.15 11.41
C SER A 51 -14.92 1.22 10.68
N LEU A 52 -15.92 0.80 9.89
CA LEU A 52 -16.81 1.71 9.19
C LEU A 52 -17.69 2.54 10.15
N ALA A 53 -18.15 1.96 11.25
CA ALA A 53 -18.89 2.70 12.27
C ALA A 53 -18.01 3.79 12.90
N ALA A 54 -16.77 3.44 13.29
CA ALA A 54 -15.81 4.38 13.85
C ALA A 54 -15.47 5.51 12.86
N LEU A 55 -15.29 5.18 11.58
CA LEU A 55 -15.10 6.19 10.52
C LEU A 55 -16.29 7.16 10.44
N ARG A 56 -17.54 6.65 10.36
CA ARG A 56 -18.72 7.51 10.29
C ARG A 56 -18.88 8.38 11.54
N ASP A 57 -18.53 7.84 12.71
CA ASP A 57 -18.56 8.58 13.98
C ASP A 57 -17.51 9.69 14.00
N ALA A 58 -16.29 9.41 13.51
CA ALA A 58 -15.24 10.43 13.39
C ALA A 58 -15.60 11.52 12.37
N LEU A 59 -16.21 11.15 11.24
CA LEU A 59 -16.65 12.09 10.21
C LEU A 59 -17.77 13.01 10.68
N LYS A 60 -18.81 12.46 11.32
CA LYS A 60 -19.97 13.27 11.76
C LYS A 60 -19.66 14.16 12.96
N GLY A 61 -18.65 13.82 13.78
CA GLY A 61 -18.36 14.51 15.04
C GLY A 61 -19.58 14.52 15.96
N ASP A 62 -19.99 15.72 16.39
CA ASP A 62 -21.19 15.92 17.22
C ASP A 62 -22.51 15.90 16.41
N GLY A 63 -22.42 15.74 15.08
CA GLY A 63 -23.57 15.62 14.18
C GLY A 63 -24.32 14.29 14.34
N THR A 64 -25.57 14.28 13.88
CA THR A 64 -26.44 13.08 13.95
C THR A 64 -26.26 12.11 12.79
N LYS A 65 -25.68 12.56 11.67
CA LYS A 65 -25.38 11.75 10.47
C LYS A 65 -24.17 12.32 9.71
N VAL A 66 -23.58 11.52 8.83
CA VAL A 66 -22.52 11.99 7.91
C VAL A 66 -23.17 12.74 6.75
N GLU A 67 -22.62 13.90 6.40
CA GLU A 67 -23.02 14.71 5.25
C GLU A 67 -21.79 15.02 4.40
N ARG A 68 -21.98 15.42 3.13
CA ARG A 68 -20.87 15.68 2.20
C ARG A 68 -19.90 16.75 2.70
N GLU A 69 -20.39 17.78 3.39
CA GLU A 69 -19.53 18.82 3.95
C GLU A 69 -18.57 18.30 5.05
N HIS A 70 -18.91 17.19 5.70
CA HIS A 70 -18.04 16.57 6.69
C HIS A 70 -16.81 15.94 6.01
N LEU A 71 -16.95 15.42 4.79
CA LEU A 71 -15.82 14.87 4.02
C LEU A 71 -14.82 15.97 3.64
N GLU A 72 -15.31 17.14 3.23
CA GLU A 72 -14.46 18.28 2.82
C GLU A 72 -13.62 18.83 3.97
N LYS A 73 -14.13 18.72 5.21
CA LYS A 73 -13.47 19.18 6.44
C LYS A 73 -12.82 18.03 7.21
N ALA A 74 -12.85 16.81 6.68
CA ALA A 74 -12.42 15.61 7.38
C ALA A 74 -10.94 15.69 7.74
N ALA A 75 -10.65 15.62 9.04
CA ALA A 75 -9.31 15.59 9.57
C ALA A 75 -9.29 14.79 10.88
N GLN A 76 -8.13 14.24 11.22
CA GLN A 76 -7.92 13.65 12.54
C GLN A 76 -8.13 14.73 13.61
N SER A 77 -8.91 14.41 14.64
CA SER A 77 -9.09 15.30 15.78
C SER A 77 -7.77 15.49 16.56
N THR A 78 -7.67 16.54 17.37
CA THR A 78 -6.53 16.75 18.28
C THR A 78 -6.40 15.63 19.32
N LYS A 79 -7.46 14.84 19.54
CA LYS A 79 -7.43 13.62 20.34
C LYS A 79 -6.71 12.50 19.58
N GLN A 80 -7.04 12.31 18.30
CA GLN A 80 -6.50 11.23 17.49
C GLN A 80 -5.06 11.46 17.02
N ALA A 81 -4.64 12.71 16.82
CA ALA A 81 -3.33 13.06 16.30
C ALA A 81 -2.64 14.15 17.12
N ASP A 82 -1.47 13.83 17.66
CA ASP A 82 -0.62 14.75 18.42
C ASP A 82 0.23 15.62 17.48
N THR A 83 -0.45 16.50 16.75
CA THR A 83 0.19 17.46 15.83
C THR A 83 1.04 18.50 16.56
N ALA A 84 0.77 18.73 17.84
CA ALA A 84 1.56 19.63 18.68
C ALA A 84 2.94 19.04 18.98
N TRP A 85 3.03 17.77 19.36
CA TRP A 85 4.29 17.03 19.49
C TRP A 85 5.09 17.06 18.19
N LEU A 86 4.45 16.75 17.07
CA LEU A 86 5.15 16.73 15.79
C LEU A 86 5.66 18.12 15.41
N LYS A 87 4.86 19.17 15.59
CA LYS A 87 5.28 20.56 15.34
C LYS A 87 6.44 20.97 16.24
N ALA A 88 6.42 20.57 17.52
CA ALA A 88 7.47 20.88 18.48
C ALA A 88 8.83 20.23 18.11
N SER A 89 8.82 19.11 17.38
CA SER A 89 10.04 18.48 16.88
C SER A 89 10.85 19.34 15.90
N GLY A 90 10.18 20.28 15.21
CA GLY A 90 10.77 21.08 14.14
C GLY A 90 11.29 20.25 12.96
N TYR A 91 10.81 19.03 12.76
CA TYR A 91 11.21 18.20 11.63
C TYR A 91 10.69 18.75 10.31
N ASP A 92 11.58 18.90 9.33
CA ASP A 92 11.27 19.35 7.98
C ASP A 92 11.17 18.14 7.05
N PHE A 93 9.95 17.86 6.57
CA PHE A 93 9.66 16.73 5.68
C PHE A 93 10.19 16.91 4.25
N LYS A 94 10.85 18.04 3.94
CA LYS A 94 11.44 18.30 2.61
C LYS A 94 10.44 18.05 1.47
N VAL A 95 9.20 18.49 1.67
CA VAL A 95 8.05 18.13 0.81
C VAL A 95 8.35 18.42 -0.67
N LYS A 96 8.93 19.58 -0.99
CA LYS A 96 9.26 19.96 -2.38
C LYS A 96 10.32 19.06 -3.00
N ASP A 97 11.36 18.71 -2.25
CA ASP A 97 12.44 17.85 -2.73
C ASP A 97 11.92 16.43 -2.97
N ASN A 98 11.09 15.92 -2.06
CA ASN A 98 10.45 14.61 -2.20
C ASN A 98 9.42 14.58 -3.34
N GLN A 99 8.71 15.68 -3.60
CA GLN A 99 7.85 15.83 -4.78
C GLN A 99 8.68 15.75 -6.08
N GLN A 100 9.80 16.46 -6.14
CA GLN A 100 10.67 16.46 -7.31
C GLN A 100 11.28 15.08 -7.57
N ALA A 101 11.75 14.40 -6.51
CA ALA A 101 12.25 13.03 -6.60
C ALA A 101 11.18 12.06 -7.11
N GLY A 102 9.93 12.24 -6.68
CA GLY A 102 8.80 11.45 -7.20
C GLY A 102 8.53 11.68 -8.68
N ILE A 103 8.64 12.92 -9.17
CA ILE A 103 8.50 13.25 -10.60
C ILE A 103 9.61 12.59 -11.41
N GLU A 104 10.85 12.67 -10.95
CA GLU A 104 12.01 12.05 -11.62
C GLU A 104 11.88 10.53 -11.67
N LEU A 105 11.52 9.90 -10.54
CA LEU A 105 11.27 8.47 -10.45
C LEU A 105 10.19 8.02 -11.44
N LEU A 106 9.16 8.82 -11.66
CA LEU A 106 8.03 8.47 -12.53
C LEU A 106 8.14 9.01 -13.96
N SER A 107 9.28 9.64 -14.32
CA SER A 107 9.46 10.33 -15.62
C SER A 107 9.25 9.45 -16.85
N THR A 108 9.41 8.13 -16.71
CA THR A 108 9.19 7.16 -17.80
C THR A 108 7.73 7.03 -18.23
N PHE A 109 6.79 7.48 -17.39
CA PHE A 109 5.35 7.46 -17.72
C PHE A 109 5.05 8.18 -19.05
N SER A 110 5.67 9.34 -19.28
CA SER A 110 5.43 10.16 -20.48
C SER A 110 5.92 9.51 -21.78
N ALA A 111 6.73 8.45 -21.70
CA ALA A 111 7.26 7.72 -22.85
C ALA A 111 6.57 6.36 -23.06
N LEU A 112 5.53 6.02 -22.28
CA LEU A 112 4.84 4.75 -22.42
C LEU A 112 4.09 4.65 -23.77
N PRO A 113 4.19 3.51 -24.48
CA PRO A 113 3.61 3.37 -25.80
C PRO A 113 2.09 3.16 -25.73
N ALA A 114 1.40 3.53 -26.82
CA ALA A 114 -0.07 3.46 -26.91
C ALA A 114 -0.68 2.12 -26.47
N PRO A 115 -0.15 0.93 -26.86
CA PRO A 115 -0.73 -0.35 -26.44
C PRO A 115 -0.77 -0.54 -24.92
N VAL A 116 0.16 0.06 -24.18
CA VAL A 116 0.16 0.03 -22.70
C VAL A 116 -0.92 0.95 -22.16
N LEU A 117 -1.04 2.16 -22.70
CA LEU A 117 -2.04 3.13 -22.27
C LEU A 117 -3.46 2.64 -22.59
N ASP A 118 -3.64 1.99 -23.74
CA ASP A 118 -4.90 1.36 -24.15
C ASP A 118 -5.26 0.20 -23.21
N GLN A 119 -4.32 -0.69 -22.90
CA GLN A 119 -4.56 -1.77 -21.95
C GLN A 119 -4.79 -1.23 -20.52
N ASN A 120 -4.11 -0.14 -20.15
CA ASN A 120 -4.30 0.53 -18.87
C ASN A 120 -5.73 1.08 -18.71
N LEU A 121 -6.33 1.63 -19.76
CA LEU A 121 -7.75 2.01 -19.77
C LEU A 121 -8.67 0.79 -19.71
N LYS A 122 -8.46 -0.22 -20.55
CA LYS A 122 -9.29 -1.44 -20.56
C LYS A 122 -9.29 -2.16 -19.21
N THR A 123 -8.14 -2.23 -18.54
CA THR A 123 -8.03 -2.90 -17.24
C THR A 123 -8.83 -2.16 -16.16
N VAL A 124 -8.87 -0.82 -16.14
CA VAL A 124 -9.74 -0.09 -15.18
C VAL A 124 -11.22 -0.26 -15.52
N GLU A 125 -11.59 -0.27 -16.79
CA GLU A 125 -12.96 -0.54 -17.23
C GLU A 125 -13.42 -1.92 -16.77
N GLU A 126 -12.62 -2.96 -17.03
CA GLU A 126 -12.94 -4.34 -16.65
C GLU A 126 -13.04 -4.52 -15.13
N ILE A 127 -12.12 -3.93 -14.36
CA ILE A 127 -12.17 -4.00 -12.89
C ILE A 127 -13.40 -3.27 -12.34
N ASN A 128 -13.70 -2.06 -12.82
CA ASN A 128 -14.84 -1.28 -12.37
C ASN A 128 -16.18 -1.96 -12.69
N LEU A 129 -16.35 -2.42 -13.93
CA LEU A 129 -17.58 -3.07 -14.39
C LEU A 129 -17.85 -4.40 -13.66
N ASN A 130 -16.81 -5.18 -13.39
CA ASN A 130 -16.93 -6.49 -12.75
C ASN A 130 -16.78 -6.46 -11.22
N ALA A 131 -16.61 -5.29 -10.61
CA ALA A 131 -16.51 -5.17 -9.16
C ALA A 131 -17.79 -5.62 -8.46
N THR A 132 -17.64 -6.51 -7.48
CA THR A 132 -18.74 -6.98 -6.60
C THR A 132 -19.24 -5.86 -5.70
N SER A 133 -20.39 -6.07 -5.04
CA SER A 133 -20.89 -5.15 -4.01
C SER A 133 -19.91 -4.98 -2.85
N GLY A 134 -19.29 -6.07 -2.38
CA GLY A 134 -18.27 -6.02 -1.32
C GLY A 134 -17.05 -5.17 -1.69
N LEU A 135 -16.57 -5.29 -2.94
CA LEU A 135 -15.46 -4.48 -3.43
C LEU A 135 -15.83 -2.99 -3.54
N ARG A 136 -17.02 -2.67 -4.06
CA ARG A 136 -17.51 -1.28 -4.14
C ARG A 136 -17.67 -0.70 -2.75
N HIS A 137 -18.20 -1.49 -1.82
CA HIS A 137 -18.36 -1.08 -0.42
C HIS A 137 -17.02 -0.71 0.21
N GLN A 138 -16.04 -1.62 0.12
CA GLN A 138 -14.70 -1.37 0.64
C GLN A 138 -14.07 -0.14 0.00
N ALA A 139 -14.25 0.01 -1.31
CA ALA A 139 -13.63 1.08 -2.04
C ALA A 139 -14.18 2.46 -1.64
N LEU A 140 -15.49 2.56 -1.36
CA LEU A 140 -16.11 3.78 -0.81
C LEU A 140 -15.61 4.08 0.62
N ALA A 141 -15.52 3.06 1.48
CA ALA A 141 -15.00 3.23 2.84
C ALA A 141 -13.53 3.71 2.83
N ASP A 142 -12.68 3.10 2.00
CA ASP A 142 -11.29 3.53 1.78
C ASP A 142 -11.23 4.98 1.30
N ALA A 143 -12.06 5.31 0.31
CA ALA A 143 -12.06 6.60 -0.35
C ALA A 143 -12.45 7.77 0.56
N GLU A 144 -13.60 7.64 1.20
CA GLU A 144 -14.17 8.70 2.03
C GLU A 144 -13.49 8.73 3.41
N GLY A 145 -12.77 7.66 3.79
CA GLY A 145 -12.02 7.56 5.03
C GLY A 145 -10.56 7.99 4.96
N ILE A 146 -10.08 8.52 3.83
CA ILE A 146 -8.65 8.83 3.60
C ILE A 146 -7.99 9.70 4.69
N SER A 147 -8.75 10.60 5.32
CA SER A 147 -8.24 11.48 6.38
C SER A 147 -7.95 10.76 7.70
N TYR A 148 -8.32 9.49 7.84
CA TYR A 148 -8.18 8.69 9.06
C TYR A 148 -7.40 7.39 8.80
N LEU A 149 -7.07 6.67 9.87
CA LEU A 149 -6.31 5.42 9.82
C LEU A 149 -7.16 4.15 10.00
N TYR A 150 -8.49 4.26 10.12
CA TYR A 150 -9.39 3.13 10.37
C TYR A 150 -9.25 2.02 9.33
N PHE A 151 -8.97 2.38 8.08
CA PHE A 151 -8.84 1.43 6.98
C PHE A 151 -7.69 0.41 7.19
N LEU A 152 -6.73 0.69 8.08
CA LEU A 152 -5.62 -0.21 8.40
C LEU A 152 -6.02 -1.37 9.33
N SER A 153 -7.18 -1.27 10.01
CA SER A 153 -7.55 -2.21 11.06
C SER A 153 -7.72 -3.64 10.55
N ASP A 154 -8.17 -3.80 9.31
CA ASP A 154 -8.49 -5.08 8.68
C ASP A 154 -7.27 -5.99 8.55
N ALA A 155 -6.15 -5.43 8.08
CA ALA A 155 -4.90 -6.13 7.88
C ALA A 155 -4.14 -6.45 9.18
N LEU A 156 -4.52 -5.82 10.30
CA LEU A 156 -4.06 -6.21 11.64
C LEU A 156 -4.69 -7.51 12.13
N GLY A 157 -5.77 -7.96 11.48
CA GLY A 157 -6.56 -9.12 11.86
C GLY A 157 -7.57 -8.81 12.98
N PRO A 158 -8.54 -9.70 13.25
CA PRO A 158 -9.72 -9.34 14.05
C PRO A 158 -9.45 -8.86 15.49
N ARG A 159 -8.48 -9.44 16.19
CA ARG A 159 -8.20 -9.07 17.60
C ARG A 159 -7.42 -7.75 17.68
N LEU A 160 -6.28 -7.69 17.00
CA LEU A 160 -5.42 -6.51 17.02
C LEU A 160 -6.06 -5.32 16.29
N GLY A 161 -6.83 -5.55 15.23
CA GLY A 161 -7.61 -4.51 14.54
C GLY A 161 -8.63 -3.83 15.45
N LYS A 162 -9.34 -4.59 16.30
CA LYS A 162 -10.26 -4.02 17.30
C LYS A 162 -9.54 -3.21 18.37
N ALA A 163 -8.40 -3.71 18.85
CA ALA A 163 -7.55 -2.99 19.79
C ALA A 163 -7.02 -1.68 19.18
N PHE A 164 -6.65 -1.70 17.89
CA PHE A 164 -6.22 -0.53 17.15
C PHE A 164 -7.31 0.54 17.04
N ILE A 165 -8.53 0.16 16.63
CA ILE A 165 -9.66 1.10 16.57
C ILE A 165 -9.90 1.72 17.96
N ALA A 166 -9.94 0.91 19.01
CA ALA A 166 -10.16 1.39 20.38
C ALA A 166 -9.06 2.35 20.87
N ALA A 167 -7.79 2.00 20.69
CA ALA A 167 -6.67 2.86 21.06
C ALA A 167 -6.64 4.17 20.25
N TYR A 168 -6.95 4.10 18.95
CA TYR A 168 -7.01 5.26 18.07
C TYR A 168 -8.12 6.24 18.49
N ASP A 169 -9.33 5.73 18.77
CA ASP A 169 -10.46 6.53 19.26
C ASP A 169 -10.21 7.13 20.64
N LYS A 170 -9.45 6.44 21.49
CA LYS A 170 -9.00 6.94 22.80
C LYS A 170 -7.90 7.99 22.68
N GLY A 171 -7.28 8.15 21.51
CA GLY A 171 -6.15 9.08 21.30
C GLY A 171 -4.82 8.56 21.82
N GLU A 172 -4.73 7.26 22.13
CA GLU A 172 -3.53 6.66 22.72
C GLU A 172 -2.41 6.44 21.70
N LEU A 173 -2.72 6.60 20.40
CA LEU A 173 -1.81 6.43 19.26
C LEU A 173 -1.40 7.77 18.62
N GLY A 174 -1.59 8.89 19.32
CA GLY A 174 -1.52 10.24 18.77
C GLY A 174 -0.25 10.60 18.00
N LYS A 175 0.92 10.15 18.45
CA LYS A 175 2.21 10.41 17.79
C LYS A 175 2.35 9.63 16.50
N ALA A 176 1.97 8.34 16.51
CA ALA A 176 1.95 7.50 15.31
C ALA A 176 0.97 8.06 14.27
N ALA A 177 -0.23 8.43 14.71
CA ALA A 177 -1.23 9.04 13.84
C ALA A 177 -0.73 10.32 13.17
N ALA A 178 -0.18 11.26 13.96
CA ALA A 178 0.34 12.51 13.43
C ALA A 178 1.54 12.31 12.50
N LEU A 179 2.50 11.46 12.88
CA LEU A 179 3.70 11.20 12.08
C LEU A 179 3.37 10.52 10.75
N ILE A 180 2.48 9.52 10.78
CA ILE A 180 2.06 8.80 9.57
C ILE A 180 1.45 9.77 8.56
N LYS A 181 0.43 10.56 8.96
CA LYS A 181 -0.23 11.47 8.02
C LYS A 181 0.69 12.59 7.52
N ALA A 182 1.60 13.08 8.37
CA ALA A 182 2.57 14.09 7.95
C ALA A 182 3.63 13.55 6.98
N SER A 183 3.84 12.23 6.93
CA SER A 183 4.80 11.59 6.03
C SER A 183 4.27 11.42 4.61
N GLU A 184 2.99 11.71 4.38
CA GLU A 184 2.39 11.68 3.05
C GLU A 184 2.91 12.82 2.19
N VAL A 185 3.70 12.48 1.17
CA VAL A 185 4.16 13.47 0.19
C VAL A 185 3.07 13.68 -0.86
N SER A 186 2.48 14.89 -0.89
CA SER A 186 1.43 15.23 -1.85
C SER A 186 1.86 15.04 -3.31
N THR A 187 1.02 14.37 -4.10
CA THR A 187 1.24 14.10 -5.54
C THR A 187 0.83 15.26 -6.45
N GLY A 188 0.36 16.39 -5.89
CA GLY A 188 -0.18 17.51 -6.68
C GLY A 188 0.81 18.10 -7.69
N ALA A 189 2.09 18.18 -7.35
CA ALA A 189 3.13 18.64 -8.27
C ALA A 189 3.31 17.69 -9.47
N ALA A 190 3.34 16.37 -9.20
CA ALA A 190 3.42 15.36 -10.23
C ALA A 190 2.17 15.34 -11.13
N LYS A 191 0.96 15.47 -10.56
CA LYS A 191 -0.27 15.56 -11.34
C LYS A 191 -0.27 16.73 -12.33
N LYS A 192 0.26 17.88 -11.92
CA LYS A 192 0.44 19.05 -12.81
C LYS A 192 1.50 18.81 -13.88
N HIS A 193 2.57 18.08 -13.54
CA HIS A 193 3.66 17.79 -14.46
C HIS A 193 3.25 16.79 -15.56
N PHE A 194 2.57 15.70 -15.19
CA PHE A 194 2.19 14.65 -16.14
C PHE A 194 0.87 14.92 -16.86
N ASP A 195 0.01 15.78 -16.31
CA ASP A 195 -1.27 16.22 -16.89
C ASP A 195 -2.12 15.08 -17.49
N TYR A 196 -2.20 13.96 -16.76
CA TYR A 196 -2.90 12.78 -17.26
C TYR A 196 -4.37 12.80 -16.87
N LYS A 197 -5.27 12.68 -17.85
CA LYS A 197 -6.73 12.75 -17.62
C LYS A 197 -7.25 11.50 -16.92
N ARG A 198 -8.15 11.67 -15.95
CA ARG A 198 -8.80 10.56 -15.23
C ARG A 198 -9.61 9.65 -16.18
N PRO A 199 -9.74 8.35 -15.87
CA PRO A 199 -10.30 7.39 -16.79
C PRO A 199 -11.79 7.63 -17.10
N PHE A 200 -12.60 7.99 -16.10
CA PHE A 200 -14.02 8.35 -16.32
C PHE A 200 -14.23 9.64 -17.14
N LEU A 201 -13.17 10.42 -17.39
CA LEU A 201 -13.21 11.63 -18.23
C LEU A 201 -12.75 11.37 -19.68
N VAL A 202 -12.32 10.15 -20.00
CA VAL A 202 -11.92 9.75 -21.36
C VAL A 202 -13.17 9.55 -22.21
N GLN A 203 -13.23 10.12 -23.40
CA GLN A 203 -14.40 9.94 -24.26
C GLN A 203 -14.52 8.49 -24.73
N GLY A 204 -15.73 7.92 -24.63
CA GLY A 204 -16.01 6.56 -25.09
C GLY A 204 -15.61 5.46 -24.10
N ASN A 205 -15.22 5.82 -22.88
CA ASN A 205 -14.99 4.84 -21.82
C ASN A 205 -16.31 4.14 -21.39
N THR A 206 -16.19 3.01 -20.71
CA THR A 206 -17.30 2.20 -20.18
C THR A 206 -17.40 2.22 -18.65
N ILE A 207 -16.71 3.14 -17.98
CA ILE A 207 -16.66 3.22 -16.51
C ILE A 207 -17.99 3.69 -15.95
N HIS A 208 -18.45 2.99 -14.92
CA HIS A 208 -19.62 3.35 -14.13
C HIS A 208 -19.15 3.93 -12.80
N GLN A 209 -19.40 5.23 -12.60
CA GLN A 209 -19.14 5.85 -11.30
C GLN A 209 -19.98 5.18 -10.21
N VAL A 210 -19.35 4.89 -9.08
CA VAL A 210 -19.96 4.12 -7.99
C VAL A 210 -20.73 5.09 -7.07
N PRO A 211 -22.06 4.96 -6.92
CA PRO A 211 -22.83 5.78 -5.98
C PRO A 211 -22.43 5.45 -4.54
N ASP A 212 -22.28 6.48 -3.70
CA ASP A 212 -22.00 6.27 -2.28
C ASP A 212 -23.26 5.86 -1.51
N ASP A 213 -23.43 4.56 -1.36
CA ASP A 213 -24.41 3.91 -0.48
C ASP A 213 -23.78 3.42 0.85
N VAL A 214 -22.50 3.77 1.08
CA VAL A 214 -21.72 3.31 2.23
C VAL A 214 -21.49 4.44 3.21
N VAL A 215 -20.63 5.41 2.94
CA VAL A 215 -20.18 6.33 3.99
C VAL A 215 -21.21 7.42 4.25
N VAL A 216 -21.54 8.22 3.23
CA VAL A 216 -22.56 9.28 3.33
C VAL A 216 -23.97 8.73 3.10
N LYS A 217 -24.10 7.70 2.25
CA LYS A 217 -25.38 7.09 1.86
C LYS A 217 -26.35 8.02 1.15
N ASP A 218 -25.84 8.97 0.37
CA ASP A 218 -26.65 9.90 -0.42
C ASP A 218 -26.83 9.47 -1.89
N ASN A 219 -26.28 8.30 -2.27
CA ASN A 219 -26.26 7.76 -3.62
C ASN A 219 -25.63 8.70 -4.67
N LYS A 220 -24.88 9.72 -4.25
CA LYS A 220 -24.13 10.54 -5.22
C LYS A 220 -22.96 9.70 -5.76
N PRO A 221 -22.74 9.69 -7.08
CA PRO A 221 -21.58 9.02 -7.67
C PRO A 221 -20.28 9.57 -7.09
N TYR A 222 -19.42 8.69 -6.59
CA TYR A 222 -18.09 9.05 -6.15
C TYR A 222 -17.30 9.62 -7.34
N SER A 223 -16.56 10.69 -7.07
CA SER A 223 -15.73 11.38 -8.06
C SER A 223 -14.43 11.87 -7.42
N ALA A 224 -13.48 12.25 -8.25
CA ALA A 224 -12.21 12.81 -7.83
C ALA A 224 -11.78 13.93 -8.78
N ASP A 225 -11.12 14.95 -8.25
CA ASP A 225 -10.66 16.13 -8.97
C ASP A 225 -9.18 16.05 -9.39
N GLY A 226 -8.74 16.98 -10.25
CA GLY A 226 -7.35 17.06 -10.72
C GLY A 226 -6.90 15.89 -11.62
N GLY A 227 -5.60 15.86 -11.93
CA GLY A 227 -4.98 14.83 -12.78
C GLY A 227 -4.99 13.43 -12.16
N SER A 228 -4.82 12.41 -12.99
CA SER A 228 -4.86 11.00 -12.60
C SER A 228 -3.51 10.51 -12.06
N PHE A 229 -2.42 10.75 -12.79
CA PHE A 229 -1.11 10.16 -12.51
C PHE A 229 -0.17 11.07 -11.69
N PRO A 230 0.48 10.55 -10.63
CA PRO A 230 0.15 9.32 -9.90
C PRO A 230 -1.05 9.54 -8.95
N SER A 231 -1.62 8.46 -8.41
CA SER A 231 -2.79 8.51 -7.52
C SER A 231 -2.45 9.04 -6.11
N GLY A 232 -3.03 10.17 -5.71
CA GLY A 232 -2.82 10.73 -4.36
C GLY A 232 -3.35 9.83 -3.26
N HIS A 233 -4.57 9.30 -3.41
CA HIS A 233 -5.16 8.38 -2.44
C HIS A 233 -4.35 7.10 -2.29
N THR A 234 -3.83 6.56 -3.40
CA THR A 234 -2.94 5.39 -3.33
C THR A 234 -1.64 5.72 -2.62
N ASN A 235 -1.07 6.91 -2.83
CA ASN A 235 0.14 7.34 -2.12
C ASN A 235 -0.09 7.38 -0.61
N THR A 236 -1.21 7.95 -0.17
CA THR A 236 -1.65 7.91 1.24
C THR A 236 -1.80 6.47 1.74
N GLY A 237 -2.62 5.65 1.07
CA GLY A 237 -2.86 4.27 1.47
C GLY A 237 -1.59 3.42 1.60
N TYR A 238 -0.66 3.53 0.65
CA TYR A 238 0.63 2.84 0.74
C TYR A 238 1.57 3.40 1.80
N THR A 239 1.63 4.72 1.97
CA THR A 239 2.50 5.34 3.00
C THR A 239 2.04 4.94 4.40
N ASP A 240 0.74 5.08 4.66
CA ASP A 240 0.12 4.75 5.95
C ASP A 240 0.28 3.26 6.26
N SER A 241 0.02 2.39 5.29
CA SER A 241 0.14 0.95 5.50
C SER A 241 1.58 0.50 5.68
N LEU A 242 2.53 1.06 4.93
CA LEU A 242 3.95 0.70 5.04
C LEU A 242 4.55 1.20 6.35
N LEU A 243 4.26 2.44 6.78
CA LEU A 243 4.72 2.90 8.09
C LEU A 243 4.10 2.09 9.23
N MET A 244 2.82 1.71 9.13
CA MET A 244 2.20 0.81 10.11
C MET A 244 2.88 -0.57 10.11
N ALA A 245 3.26 -1.10 8.95
CA ALA A 245 4.00 -2.37 8.84
C ALA A 245 5.36 -2.31 9.55
N GLU A 246 6.06 -1.19 9.44
CA GLU A 246 7.34 -0.95 10.15
C GLU A 246 7.15 -0.79 11.66
N MET A 247 5.98 -0.30 12.11
CA MET A 247 5.69 -0.16 13.54
C MET A 247 5.15 -1.46 14.18
N ILE A 248 4.48 -2.29 13.40
CA ILE A 248 3.86 -3.56 13.81
C ILE A 248 4.35 -4.70 12.87
N PRO A 249 5.63 -5.07 12.95
CA PRO A 249 6.20 -6.11 12.08
C PRO A 249 5.53 -7.48 12.24
N GLU A 250 4.80 -7.73 13.34
CA GLU A 250 3.99 -8.93 13.55
C GLU A 250 2.91 -9.13 12.46
N ARG A 251 2.53 -8.04 11.76
CA ARG A 251 1.57 -8.00 10.65
C ARG A 251 2.17 -7.42 9.36
N PHE A 252 3.50 -7.46 9.22
CA PHE A 252 4.23 -6.76 8.14
C PHE A 252 3.68 -7.05 6.74
N ASP A 253 3.59 -8.32 6.35
CA ASP A 253 3.11 -8.74 5.03
C ASP A 253 1.66 -8.30 4.78
N SER A 254 0.76 -8.60 5.71
CA SER A 254 -0.65 -8.20 5.62
C SER A 254 -0.83 -6.68 5.49
N LEU A 255 -0.05 -5.87 6.23
CA LEU A 255 -0.09 -4.41 6.13
C LEU A 255 0.49 -3.91 4.81
N VAL A 256 1.57 -4.50 4.30
CA VAL A 256 2.08 -4.14 2.96
C VAL A 256 1.05 -4.49 1.87
N GLU A 257 0.38 -5.64 2.00
CA GLU A 257 -0.71 -6.08 1.11
C GLU A 257 -1.93 -5.16 1.22
N ARG A 258 -2.18 -4.57 2.39
CA ARG A 258 -3.25 -3.59 2.58
C ARG A 258 -3.08 -2.34 1.73
N GLY A 259 -1.86 -1.87 1.58
CA GLY A 259 -1.54 -0.76 0.66
C GLY A 259 -1.93 -1.09 -0.77
N ALA A 260 -1.65 -2.32 -1.23
CA ALA A 260 -2.08 -2.79 -2.54
C ALA A 260 -3.61 -2.88 -2.67
N ARG A 261 -4.30 -3.37 -1.62
CA ARG A 261 -5.76 -3.37 -1.59
C ARG A 261 -6.34 -1.96 -1.66
N TYR A 262 -5.78 -1.00 -0.95
CA TYR A 262 -6.21 0.40 -1.00
C TYR A 262 -6.01 0.99 -2.41
N GLY A 263 -4.89 0.67 -3.05
CA GLY A 263 -4.65 1.03 -4.46
C GLY A 263 -5.71 0.46 -5.40
N TYR A 264 -6.03 -0.83 -5.26
CA TYR A 264 -7.06 -1.51 -6.05
C TYR A 264 -8.46 -0.91 -5.87
N SER A 265 -8.81 -0.47 -4.66
CA SER A 265 -10.06 0.26 -4.39
C SER A 265 -10.23 1.49 -5.31
N ARG A 266 -9.14 2.16 -5.67
CA ARG A 266 -9.20 3.34 -6.57
C ARG A 266 -9.58 2.98 -8.01
N ILE A 267 -9.23 1.77 -8.43
CA ILE A 267 -9.55 1.22 -9.75
C ILE A 267 -10.99 0.68 -9.75
N VAL A 268 -11.42 0.04 -8.66
CA VAL A 268 -12.81 -0.36 -8.44
C VAL A 268 -13.77 0.84 -8.58
N LEU A 269 -13.42 2.00 -8.04
CA LEU A 269 -14.19 3.24 -8.19
C LEU A 269 -14.10 3.86 -9.60
N GLY A 270 -13.22 3.36 -10.46
CA GLY A 270 -13.03 3.87 -11.81
C GLY A 270 -12.44 5.29 -11.86
N VAL A 271 -11.73 5.73 -10.81
CA VAL A 271 -11.15 7.09 -10.72
C VAL A 271 -9.65 7.15 -10.99
N HIS A 272 -8.99 5.99 -11.02
CA HIS A 272 -7.56 5.84 -11.29
C HIS A 272 -7.28 4.61 -12.12
N TYR A 273 -6.24 4.69 -12.94
CA TYR A 273 -5.74 3.58 -13.74
C TYR A 273 -4.74 2.71 -12.95
N PRO A 274 -4.48 1.46 -13.39
CA PRO A 274 -3.36 0.66 -12.91
C PRO A 274 -2.02 1.40 -12.82
N LEU A 275 -1.61 2.13 -13.87
CA LEU A 275 -0.35 2.89 -13.87
C LEU A 275 -0.29 3.94 -12.75
N ASP A 276 -1.41 4.63 -12.46
CA ASP A 276 -1.48 5.62 -11.37
C ASP A 276 -1.18 4.99 -10.02
N VAL A 277 -1.71 3.78 -9.79
CA VAL A 277 -1.57 3.02 -8.55
C VAL A 277 -0.16 2.46 -8.43
N MET A 278 0.38 1.91 -9.52
CA MET A 278 1.77 1.42 -9.58
C MET A 278 2.78 2.54 -9.31
N GLY A 279 2.60 3.70 -9.95
CA GLY A 279 3.48 4.85 -9.74
C GLY A 279 3.45 5.36 -8.30
N SER A 280 2.26 5.43 -7.68
CA SER A 280 2.14 5.81 -6.28
C SER A 280 2.78 4.82 -5.31
N ARG A 281 2.71 3.49 -5.59
CA ARG A 281 3.45 2.49 -4.79
C ARG A 281 4.94 2.79 -4.79
N MET A 282 5.52 3.01 -5.98
CA MET A 282 6.95 3.26 -6.15
C MET A 282 7.39 4.49 -5.33
N VAL A 283 6.64 5.59 -5.44
CA VAL A 283 6.91 6.84 -4.71
C VAL A 283 6.76 6.66 -3.21
N ALA A 284 5.71 5.99 -2.74
CA ALA A 284 5.49 5.75 -1.32
C ALA A 284 6.62 4.91 -0.70
N GLN A 285 7.00 3.80 -1.35
CA GLN A 285 8.11 2.95 -0.89
C GLN A 285 9.42 3.71 -0.83
N ARG A 286 9.75 4.48 -1.88
CA ARG A 286 10.95 5.34 -1.90
C ARG A 286 10.94 6.36 -0.78
N ASN A 287 9.82 7.04 -0.56
CA ASN A 287 9.72 8.11 0.43
C ASN A 287 9.78 7.59 1.86
N VAL A 288 9.12 6.46 2.16
CA VAL A 288 9.24 5.82 3.47
C VAL A 288 10.68 5.36 3.73
N ALA A 289 11.35 4.75 2.74
CA ALA A 289 12.75 4.40 2.89
C ALA A 289 13.62 5.65 3.13
N HIS A 290 13.38 6.73 2.38
CA HIS A 290 14.09 8.00 2.57
C HIS A 290 13.93 8.54 4.00
N TYR A 291 12.70 8.60 4.53
CA TYR A 291 12.46 9.09 5.88
C TYR A 291 13.06 8.18 6.95
N LEU A 292 12.95 6.86 6.84
CA LEU A 292 13.50 5.94 7.83
C LEU A 292 15.04 5.95 7.88
N ASN A 293 15.71 6.43 6.82
CA ASN A 293 17.15 6.65 6.81
C ASN A 293 17.58 8.02 7.36
N ASP A 294 16.66 8.98 7.58
CA ASP A 294 16.97 10.24 8.26
C ASP A 294 17.03 10.00 9.78
N PRO A 295 18.18 10.24 10.46
CA PRO A 295 18.29 10.03 11.90
C PRO A 295 17.29 10.85 12.74
N ARG A 296 16.93 12.06 12.30
CA ARG A 296 15.95 12.91 13.00
C ARG A 296 14.55 12.34 12.88
N TYR A 297 14.15 11.90 11.69
CA TYR A 297 12.87 11.22 11.50
C TYR A 297 12.85 9.91 12.26
N ARG A 298 13.94 9.13 12.22
CA ARG A 298 14.05 7.85 12.90
C ARG A 298 13.80 7.97 14.41
N ALA A 299 14.27 9.05 15.04
CA ALA A 299 13.99 9.32 16.45
C ALA A 299 12.48 9.48 16.69
N LEU A 300 11.80 10.30 15.88
CA LEU A 300 10.33 10.50 15.96
C LEU A 300 9.56 9.21 15.67
N PHE A 301 10.00 8.45 14.66
CA PHE A 301 9.41 7.17 14.29
C PHE A 301 9.49 6.17 15.44
N ASN A 302 10.65 6.04 16.09
CA ASN A 302 10.82 5.13 17.22
C ASN A 302 9.95 5.55 18.41
N GLU A 303 9.90 6.85 18.74
CA GLU A 303 9.04 7.36 19.81
C GLU A 303 7.55 7.11 19.54
N ALA A 304 7.11 7.37 18.31
CA ALA A 304 5.74 7.14 17.87
C ALA A 304 5.38 5.65 17.86
N ARG A 305 6.28 4.80 17.35
CA ARG A 305 6.15 3.34 17.37
C ARG A 305 6.00 2.82 18.79
N ASP A 306 6.85 3.27 19.71
CA ASP A 306 6.84 2.77 21.09
C ASP A 306 5.55 3.16 21.81
N GLN A 307 5.04 4.39 21.60
CA GLN A 307 3.71 4.80 22.09
C GLN A 307 2.61 3.89 21.53
N LEU A 308 2.61 3.67 20.21
CA LEU A 308 1.63 2.84 19.54
C LEU A 308 1.62 1.43 20.11
N ARG A 309 2.80 0.81 20.24
CA ARG A 309 2.92 -0.57 20.70
C ARG A 309 2.45 -0.72 22.15
N VAL A 310 2.81 0.19 23.05
CA VAL A 310 2.34 0.18 24.45
C VAL A 310 0.82 0.27 24.54
N ALA A 311 0.20 1.17 23.78
CA ALA A 311 -1.25 1.33 23.77
C ALA A 311 -1.96 0.07 23.24
N LEU A 312 -1.44 -0.54 22.17
CA LEU A 312 -2.00 -1.76 21.62
C LEU A 312 -1.86 -2.96 22.57
N GLU A 313 -0.73 -3.13 23.26
CA GLU A 313 -0.57 -4.19 24.27
C GLU A 313 -1.54 -4.02 25.45
N LYS A 314 -1.74 -2.77 25.88
CA LYS A 314 -2.73 -2.42 26.91
C LYS A 314 -4.14 -2.80 26.46
N GLU A 315 -4.56 -2.42 25.25
CA GLU A 315 -5.89 -2.75 24.72
C GLU A 315 -6.06 -4.25 24.48
N CYS A 316 -5.00 -4.95 24.07
CA CYS A 316 -5.01 -6.39 23.86
C CYS A 316 -4.98 -7.21 25.16
N GLY A 317 -4.49 -6.63 26.27
CA GLY A 317 -4.23 -7.32 27.53
C GLY A 317 -3.14 -8.40 27.44
N THR A 318 -2.29 -8.35 26.41
CA THR A 318 -1.23 -9.33 26.13
C THR A 318 -0.18 -8.72 25.19
N SER A 319 0.89 -9.45 24.88
CA SER A 319 1.92 -8.98 23.94
C SER A 319 1.38 -8.86 22.51
N LEU A 320 1.98 -7.99 21.70
CA LEU A 320 1.58 -7.86 20.29
C LEU A 320 1.75 -9.14 19.49
N ALA A 321 2.80 -9.90 19.76
CA ALA A 321 3.02 -11.19 19.11
C ALA A 321 1.86 -12.18 19.37
N GLU A 322 1.24 -12.15 20.54
CA GLU A 322 0.07 -12.96 20.83
C GLU A 322 -1.22 -12.33 20.26
N CYS A 323 -1.36 -11.00 20.35
CA CYS A 323 -2.54 -10.31 19.87
C CYS A 323 -2.71 -10.36 18.34
N ALA A 324 -1.59 -10.38 17.60
CA ALA A 324 -1.53 -10.42 16.14
C ALA A 324 -1.81 -11.81 15.53
N LYS A 325 -1.83 -12.88 16.36
CA LYS A 325 -2.17 -14.22 15.91
C LYS A 325 -3.65 -14.31 15.53
N THR A 326 -3.93 -15.09 14.50
CA THR A 326 -5.30 -15.33 14.02
C THR A 326 -5.52 -16.81 13.76
N ALA A 327 -6.79 -17.23 13.73
CA ALA A 327 -7.16 -18.62 13.43
C ALA A 327 -7.01 -18.99 11.93
N GLY A 328 -6.34 -18.16 11.12
CA GLY A 328 -6.15 -18.32 9.67
C GLY A 328 -7.43 -18.11 8.87
N LYS A 329 -8.46 -18.95 9.10
CA LYS A 329 -9.77 -18.88 8.43
C LYS A 329 -10.56 -17.60 8.71
N ASP A 330 -10.25 -16.93 9.83
CA ASP A 330 -10.92 -15.70 10.26
C ASP A 330 -10.17 -14.42 9.86
N ASP A 331 -9.14 -14.57 9.03
CA ASP A 331 -8.24 -13.49 8.64
C ASP A 331 -7.83 -13.66 7.17
N PRO A 332 -8.59 -13.06 6.24
CA PRO A 332 -8.34 -13.22 4.80
C PRO A 332 -6.97 -12.66 4.37
N TYR A 333 -6.38 -11.74 5.14
CA TYR A 333 -5.02 -11.23 4.89
C TYR A 333 -3.91 -12.24 5.23
N ARG A 334 -4.25 -13.40 5.82
CA ARG A 334 -3.32 -14.53 6.02
C ARG A 334 -3.50 -15.62 4.97
N ASP A 335 -4.47 -15.49 4.08
CA ASP A 335 -4.62 -16.42 2.96
C ASP A 335 -3.41 -16.29 2.02
N PRO A 336 -2.71 -17.39 1.68
CA PRO A 336 -1.60 -17.35 0.73
C PRO A 336 -1.93 -16.69 -0.62
N ALA A 337 -3.19 -16.72 -1.05
CA ALA A 337 -3.65 -16.08 -2.28
C ALA A 337 -3.46 -14.55 -2.28
N MET A 338 -3.35 -13.91 -1.11
CA MET A 338 -3.03 -12.48 -1.02
C MET A 338 -1.65 -12.14 -1.59
N LYS A 339 -0.71 -13.08 -1.59
CA LYS A 339 0.59 -12.91 -2.24
C LYS A 339 0.46 -12.88 -3.77
N ASP A 340 -0.44 -13.68 -4.31
CA ASP A 340 -0.76 -13.67 -5.75
C ASP A 340 -1.46 -12.36 -6.13
N PHE A 341 -2.40 -11.89 -5.30
CA PHE A 341 -3.03 -10.58 -5.48
C PHE A 341 -2.01 -9.44 -5.42
N TYR A 342 -1.11 -9.42 -4.43
CA TYR A 342 -0.07 -8.39 -4.33
C TYR A 342 0.80 -8.40 -5.59
N ARG A 343 1.31 -9.58 -5.98
CA ARG A 343 2.10 -9.76 -7.19
C ARG A 343 1.37 -9.27 -8.44
N PHE A 344 0.07 -9.56 -8.56
CA PHE A 344 -0.77 -9.03 -9.64
C PHE A 344 -0.78 -7.50 -9.62
N THR A 345 -1.10 -6.85 -8.50
CA THR A 345 -1.14 -5.37 -8.41
C THR A 345 0.21 -4.69 -8.64
N MET A 346 1.31 -5.45 -8.62
CA MET A 346 2.61 -4.90 -8.95
C MET A 346 2.72 -4.48 -10.41
N THR A 347 1.93 -5.10 -11.30
CA THR A 347 2.03 -4.94 -12.76
C THR A 347 0.68 -4.82 -13.47
N TYR A 348 -0.40 -5.29 -12.83
CA TYR A 348 -1.74 -5.47 -13.40
C TYR A 348 -1.76 -6.25 -14.72
N ASP A 349 -0.75 -7.11 -14.92
CA ASP A 349 -0.48 -7.84 -16.16
C ASP A 349 -0.47 -6.92 -17.40
N LEU A 350 -0.06 -5.65 -17.22
CA LEU A 350 0.10 -4.72 -18.32
C LEU A 350 1.21 -5.19 -19.28
N PRO A 351 1.11 -4.85 -20.59
CA PRO A 351 2.05 -5.34 -21.59
C PRO A 351 3.49 -4.99 -21.24
N GLN A 352 4.36 -6.00 -21.26
CA GLN A 352 5.79 -5.78 -21.07
C GLN A 352 6.37 -4.95 -22.22
N GLN A 353 7.26 -4.03 -21.85
CA GLN A 353 8.05 -3.19 -22.73
C GLN A 353 9.18 -4.00 -23.35
N LYS A 354 9.42 -3.78 -24.64
CA LYS A 354 10.55 -4.39 -25.35
C LYS A 354 11.86 -3.80 -24.80
N GLY A 355 12.82 -4.65 -24.50
CA GLY A 355 14.13 -4.21 -24.01
C GLY A 355 14.94 -5.34 -23.40
N LYS A 356 16.23 -5.10 -23.14
CA LYS A 356 17.05 -6.04 -22.37
C LYS A 356 16.67 -5.95 -20.90
N ALA A 357 16.39 -7.10 -20.28
CA ALA A 357 16.20 -7.17 -18.84
C ALA A 357 17.47 -6.68 -18.13
N GLN A 358 17.34 -5.65 -17.29
CA GLN A 358 18.43 -5.18 -16.45
C GLN A 358 18.44 -5.95 -15.12
N PRO A 359 19.63 -6.30 -14.58
CA PRO A 359 19.74 -6.79 -13.22
C PRO A 359 19.22 -5.75 -12.22
N VAL A 360 18.54 -6.22 -11.16
CA VAL A 360 18.09 -5.34 -10.08
C VAL A 360 19.29 -4.84 -9.31
N LYS A 361 19.38 -3.52 -9.15
CA LYS A 361 20.33 -2.87 -8.24
C LYS A 361 19.54 -2.21 -7.13
N VAL A 362 19.75 -2.64 -5.90
CA VAL A 362 19.06 -2.07 -4.73
C VAL A 362 19.73 -0.73 -4.38
N PRO A 363 18.98 0.40 -4.39
CA PRO A 363 19.49 1.68 -3.91
C PRO A 363 19.93 1.56 -2.46
N GLU A 364 21.00 2.25 -2.09
CA GLU A 364 21.48 2.29 -0.72
C GLU A 364 20.39 2.84 0.22
N GLY A 365 20.18 2.16 1.35
CA GLY A 365 19.15 2.52 2.33
C GLY A 365 17.79 1.91 2.04
N ALA A 366 17.52 1.33 0.86
CA ALA A 366 16.23 0.68 0.60
C ALA A 366 15.98 -0.52 1.51
N GLU A 367 17.04 -1.21 1.97
CA GLU A 367 16.96 -2.33 2.91
C GLU A 367 16.31 -2.01 4.26
N VAL A 368 16.18 -0.72 4.58
CA VAL A 368 15.49 -0.23 5.76
C VAL A 368 14.04 -0.69 5.82
N LEU A 369 13.39 -0.90 4.66
CA LEU A 369 12.01 -1.38 4.53
C LEU A 369 11.81 -2.85 4.92
N LEU A 370 12.87 -3.55 5.30
CA LEU A 370 12.81 -4.89 5.86
C LEU A 370 13.41 -4.94 7.26
N GLU A 371 13.84 -3.80 7.81
CA GLU A 371 14.59 -3.77 9.06
C GLU A 371 13.74 -4.16 10.25
N ALA A 372 12.55 -3.59 10.40
CA ALA A 372 11.67 -3.90 11.53
C ALA A 372 11.18 -5.35 11.49
N ALA A 373 10.92 -5.87 10.29
CA ALA A 373 10.38 -7.22 10.08
C ALA A 373 11.44 -8.32 10.11
N LEU A 374 12.69 -8.00 9.76
CA LEU A 374 13.82 -8.93 9.71
C LEU A 374 15.04 -8.36 10.47
N PRO A 375 14.90 -8.12 11.79
CA PRO A 375 15.91 -7.40 12.59
C PRO A 375 17.25 -8.15 12.66
N ASP A 376 17.22 -9.49 12.62
CA ASP A 376 18.41 -10.34 12.74
C ASP A 376 19.25 -10.43 11.45
N LEU A 377 18.74 -9.93 10.33
CA LEU A 377 19.47 -9.94 9.05
C LEU A 377 20.34 -8.69 8.90
N SER A 378 21.55 -8.88 8.35
CA SER A 378 22.39 -7.75 7.96
C SER A 378 21.76 -6.96 6.80
N ALA A 379 22.17 -5.70 6.63
CA ALA A 379 21.78 -4.88 5.49
C ALA A 379 22.07 -5.56 4.14
N ALA A 380 23.20 -6.27 4.02
CA ALA A 380 23.52 -7.05 2.83
C ALA A 380 22.51 -8.20 2.59
N ALA A 381 22.19 -8.98 3.62
CA ALA A 381 21.23 -10.08 3.50
C ALA A 381 19.81 -9.59 3.15
N ARG A 382 19.38 -8.44 3.68
CA ARG A 382 18.10 -7.81 3.30
C ARG A 382 18.10 -7.38 1.83
N ARG A 383 19.19 -6.77 1.33
CA ARG A 383 19.33 -6.43 -0.10
C ARG A 383 19.31 -7.67 -0.99
N ASP A 384 19.98 -8.74 -0.58
CA ASP A 384 19.97 -10.01 -1.33
C ASP A 384 18.57 -10.61 -1.45
N LEU A 385 17.76 -10.52 -0.38
CA LEU A 385 16.34 -10.90 -0.44
C LEU A 385 15.58 -10.05 -1.45
N MET A 386 15.74 -8.73 -1.41
CA MET A 386 15.07 -7.82 -2.36
C MET A 386 15.45 -8.12 -3.81
N VAL A 387 16.72 -8.43 -4.09
CA VAL A 387 17.15 -8.85 -5.44
C VAL A 387 16.52 -10.18 -5.82
N LYS A 388 16.54 -11.17 -4.92
CA LYS A 388 16.04 -12.53 -5.17
C LYS A 388 14.53 -12.57 -5.43
N THR A 389 13.77 -11.69 -4.77
CA THR A 389 12.29 -11.69 -4.84
C THR A 389 11.71 -10.61 -5.73
N ALA A 390 12.53 -9.71 -6.26
CA ALA A 390 12.10 -8.71 -7.21
C ALA A 390 11.42 -9.34 -8.44
N LEU A 391 10.42 -8.64 -8.97
CA LEU A 391 9.76 -9.09 -10.20
C LEU A 391 10.72 -9.18 -11.39
N PRO A 392 10.38 -9.96 -12.43
CA PRO A 392 11.02 -9.84 -13.73
C PRO A 392 10.96 -8.38 -14.24
N GLY A 393 12.00 -7.95 -14.93
CA GLY A 393 12.02 -6.63 -15.56
C GLY A 393 11.13 -6.58 -16.80
N GLY A 394 10.88 -5.38 -17.31
CA GLY A 394 10.14 -5.17 -18.55
C GLY A 394 8.71 -4.68 -18.35
N TYR A 395 8.18 -4.62 -17.14
CA TYR A 395 6.87 -4.01 -16.92
C TYR A 395 6.94 -2.48 -16.99
N PRO A 396 5.82 -1.79 -17.32
CA PRO A 396 5.75 -0.33 -17.33
C PRO A 396 6.30 0.30 -16.05
N LEU A 397 6.88 1.51 -16.19
CA LEU A 397 7.55 2.29 -15.13
C LEU A 397 8.91 1.77 -14.64
N SER A 398 9.38 0.61 -15.13
CA SER A 398 10.70 0.07 -14.72
C SER A 398 11.89 0.92 -15.19
N GLY A 399 11.69 1.77 -16.21
CA GLY A 399 12.70 2.72 -16.70
C GLY A 399 14.06 2.12 -17.07
N GLU A 400 15.05 3.01 -17.20
CA GLU A 400 16.44 2.65 -17.50
C GLU A 400 17.39 2.93 -16.33
N THR A 401 16.96 3.72 -15.34
CA THR A 401 17.75 4.02 -14.14
C THR A 401 17.63 2.89 -13.11
N ALA A 402 18.63 2.76 -12.24
CA ALA A 402 18.62 1.76 -11.17
C ALA A 402 17.41 1.93 -10.24
N ASP A 403 17.08 3.17 -9.88
CA ASP A 403 15.96 3.49 -8.99
C ASP A 403 14.60 3.13 -9.62
N GLN A 404 14.35 3.56 -10.85
CA GLN A 404 13.12 3.19 -11.58
C GLN A 404 12.97 1.68 -11.66
N ASN A 405 14.07 0.98 -11.98
CA ASN A 405 14.07 -0.45 -12.12
C ASN A 405 13.77 -1.13 -10.79
N PHE A 406 14.41 -0.69 -9.71
CA PHE A 406 14.24 -1.28 -8.39
C PHE A 406 12.85 -1.03 -7.81
N TRP A 407 12.40 0.22 -7.72
CA TRP A 407 11.14 0.56 -7.05
C TRP A 407 9.91 -0.01 -7.76
N GLN A 408 9.97 -0.15 -9.09
CA GLN A 408 8.90 -0.83 -9.82
C GLN A 408 8.80 -2.32 -9.43
N ARG A 409 9.95 -2.96 -9.19
CA ARG A 409 10.09 -4.42 -9.05
C ARG A 409 10.14 -4.92 -7.60
N LEU A 410 10.27 -4.03 -6.62
CA LEU A 410 10.39 -4.35 -5.20
C LEU A 410 9.17 -5.11 -4.67
N ASN A 411 9.39 -6.37 -4.25
CA ASN A 411 8.35 -7.22 -3.67
C ASN A 411 8.66 -7.53 -2.19
N LEU A 412 8.19 -6.66 -1.30
CA LEU A 412 8.41 -6.76 0.14
C LEU A 412 7.74 -8.01 0.76
N PRO A 413 6.48 -8.37 0.46
CA PRO A 413 5.88 -9.60 1.01
C PRO A 413 6.63 -10.86 0.61
N ALA A 414 7.13 -10.94 -0.64
CA ALA A 414 7.94 -12.07 -1.07
C ALA A 414 9.30 -12.10 -0.38
N ALA A 415 9.97 -10.94 -0.20
CA ALA A 415 11.23 -10.85 0.54
C ALA A 415 11.07 -11.31 1.99
N TYR A 416 10.02 -10.84 2.66
CA TYR A 416 9.65 -11.24 4.02
C TYR A 416 9.37 -12.74 4.13
N ALA A 417 8.56 -13.30 3.22
CA ALA A 417 8.26 -14.73 3.19
C ALA A 417 9.51 -15.59 2.92
N ALA A 418 10.39 -15.16 2.02
CA ALA A 418 11.61 -15.89 1.68
C ALA A 418 12.58 -16.01 2.87
N ALA A 419 12.64 -15.01 3.76
CA ALA A 419 13.44 -15.07 4.98
C ALA A 419 12.89 -16.07 6.01
N HIS A 420 11.57 -16.22 6.09
CA HIS A 420 10.91 -17.11 7.05
C HIS A 420 10.86 -18.57 6.59
N ASN A 421 10.84 -18.82 5.28
CA ASN A 421 10.87 -20.17 4.70
C ASN A 421 12.29 -20.77 4.60
N ALA A 422 13.34 -19.99 4.88
CA ALA A 422 14.74 -20.42 4.81
C ALA A 422 15.29 -20.95 6.15
N LYS A 423 14.48 -20.91 7.21
CA LYS A 423 14.73 -21.49 8.53
C LYS A 423 13.97 -22.82 8.62
#